data_AF-A0A645BQ11-F1
#
_entry.id   AF-A0A645BQ11-F1
#
_cell.length_a   1.000
_cell.length_b   1.000
_cell.length_c   1.000
_cell.angle_alpha   90.00
_cell.angle_beta   90.00
_cell.angle_gamma   90.00
#
_symmetry.space_group_name_H-M   'P 1'
#
loop_
_entity.id
_entity.type
_entity.pdbx_description
1 polymer ?
#
loop_
_entity_poly.entity_id
_entity_poly.type
_entity_poly.pdbx_seq_one_letter_code
_entity_poly.pdbx_strand_id
1 'polypeptide(L)'
;MGEFKNYDGVLALYHDQGLIPFKLMSFASGVNFTAGLPFVRTSPAHGTAYHIAGKNIASPDSFRSAVFLAMDICKNRIEYDELTSNTLKISRKDHIIDEDITKELQKDDEPTL
;
A
#
# COMPACT_ATOMS: atom_id res chain seq x y z
N MET A 1 -9.20 -8.53 -20.68
CA MET A 1 -8.36 -8.59 -19.46
C MET A 1 -8.52 -7.23 -18.77
N GLY A 2 -8.84 -7.13 -17.47
CA GLY A 2 -9.13 -5.83 -16.85
C GLY A 2 -7.90 -4.91 -16.76
N GLU A 3 -8.08 -3.61 -16.96
CA GLU A 3 -6.99 -2.59 -16.98
C GLU A 3 -6.19 -2.53 -15.68
N PHE A 4 -6.75 -2.99 -14.56
CA PHE A 4 -6.09 -3.02 -13.25
C PHE A 4 -4.76 -3.80 -13.25
N LYS A 5 -4.51 -4.67 -14.25
CA LYS A 5 -3.25 -5.40 -14.41
C LYS A 5 -2.07 -4.54 -14.86
N ASN A 6 -2.33 -3.32 -15.32
CA ASN A 6 -1.29 -2.39 -15.76
C ASN A 6 -0.70 -1.56 -14.60
N TYR A 7 -1.16 -1.80 -13.36
CA TYR A 7 -0.79 -1.02 -12.18
C TYR A 7 -0.34 -1.95 -11.05
N ASP A 8 0.65 -1.52 -10.27
CA ASP A 8 1.12 -2.26 -9.09
C ASP A 8 0.18 -2.10 -7.87
N GLY A 9 -0.67 -1.08 -7.88
CA GLY A 9 -1.63 -0.80 -6.81
C GLY A 9 -2.70 0.19 -7.24
N VAL A 10 -3.83 0.16 -6.52
CA VAL A 10 -4.97 1.07 -6.72
C VAL A 10 -5.30 1.73 -5.39
N LEU A 11 -5.40 3.06 -5.39
CA LEU A 11 -5.78 3.84 -4.21
C LEU A 11 -7.28 4.18 -4.26
N ALA A 12 -8.04 3.62 -3.32
CA ALA A 12 -9.43 4.02 -3.09
C ALA A 12 -9.50 5.12 -2.03
N LEU A 13 -10.31 6.16 -2.26
CA LEU A 13 -10.49 7.25 -1.30
C LEU A 13 -11.36 6.83 -0.10
N TYR A 14 -12.24 5.85 -0.31
CA TYR A 14 -13.15 5.32 0.70
C TYR A 14 -13.09 3.80 0.77
N HIS A 15 -13.40 3.25 1.94
CA HIS A 15 -13.29 1.82 2.25
C HIS A 15 -14.03 0.93 1.26
N ASP A 16 -15.33 1.15 1.04
CA ASP A 16 -16.16 0.25 0.23
C ASP A 16 -15.86 0.35 -1.26
N GLN A 17 -15.31 1.49 -1.72
CA GLN A 17 -14.87 1.64 -3.11
C GLN A 17 -13.74 0.66 -3.46
N GLY A 18 -12.82 0.43 -2.52
CA GLY A 18 -11.72 -0.53 -2.70
C GLY A 18 -12.13 -1.95 -2.31
N LEU A 19 -12.83 -2.13 -1.19
CA LEU A 19 -13.01 -3.44 -0.60
C LEU A 19 -14.05 -4.31 -1.34
N ILE A 20 -15.11 -3.72 -1.90
CA ILE A 20 -16.11 -4.45 -2.69
C ILE A 20 -15.46 -5.13 -3.91
N PRO A 21 -14.80 -4.41 -4.83
CA PRO A 21 -14.18 -5.04 -5.99
C PRO A 21 -13.04 -5.97 -5.59
N PHE A 22 -12.28 -5.64 -4.55
CA PHE A 22 -11.24 -6.52 -4.02
C PHE A 22 -11.81 -7.89 -3.63
N LYS A 23 -12.87 -7.94 -2.81
CA LYS A 23 -13.47 -9.20 -2.36
C LYS A 23 -14.07 -10.02 -3.51
N LEU A 24 -14.62 -9.37 -4.54
CA LEU A 24 -15.11 -10.04 -5.74
C LEU A 24 -13.99 -10.72 -6.53
N MET A 25 -12.78 -10.14 -6.54
CA MET A 25 -11.62 -10.68 -7.26
C MET A 25 -10.79 -11.67 -6.43
N SER A 26 -10.64 -11.43 -5.12
CA SER A 26 -9.71 -12.15 -4.26
C SER A 26 -10.29 -13.43 -3.63
N PHE A 27 -11.58 -13.72 -3.85
CA PHE A 27 -12.33 -14.84 -3.26
C PHE A 27 -11.88 -15.16 -1.82
N ALA A 28 -11.26 -16.33 -1.61
CA ALA A 28 -10.84 -16.84 -0.32
C ALA A 28 -9.36 -16.61 0.01
N SER A 29 -8.56 -16.02 -0.88
CA SER A 29 -7.10 -15.86 -0.71
C SER A 29 -6.65 -14.42 -0.45
N GLY A 30 -7.57 -13.47 -0.37
CA GLY A 30 -7.26 -12.07 -0.06
C GLY A 30 -6.50 -11.91 1.25
N VAL A 31 -5.59 -10.92 1.30
CA VAL A 31 -4.76 -10.58 2.46
C VAL A 31 -4.88 -9.09 2.75
N ASN A 32 -5.01 -8.74 4.02
CA ASN A 32 -4.88 -7.38 4.50
C ASN A 32 -3.42 -7.11 4.86
N PHE A 33 -2.81 -6.08 4.27
CA PHE A 33 -1.48 -5.59 4.61
C PHE A 33 -1.59 -4.23 5.30
N THR A 34 -0.82 -4.00 6.35
CA THR A 34 -0.77 -2.71 7.05
C THR A 34 0.54 -2.00 6.73
N ALA A 35 0.47 -0.99 5.88
CA ALA A 35 1.58 -0.11 5.55
C ALA A 35 1.87 0.89 6.69
N GLY A 36 3.09 1.44 6.71
CA GLY A 36 3.50 2.51 7.64
C GLY A 36 3.99 2.04 9.02
N LEU A 37 3.91 0.76 9.34
CA LEU A 37 4.49 0.20 10.57
C LEU A 37 5.99 -0.07 10.43
N PRO A 38 6.76 -0.03 11.54
CA PRO A 38 8.20 -0.34 11.54
C PRO A 38 8.49 -1.85 11.36
N PHE A 39 7.46 -2.69 11.27
CA PHE A 39 7.56 -4.13 11.03
C PHE A 39 6.50 -4.58 10.02
N VAL A 40 6.69 -5.76 9.44
CA VAL A 40 5.74 -6.36 8.49
C VAL A 40 4.52 -6.89 9.24
N ARG A 41 3.32 -6.45 8.84
CA ARG A 41 2.06 -6.95 9.38
C ARG A 41 1.08 -7.29 8.26
N THR A 42 0.65 -8.55 8.23
CA THR A 42 -0.42 -9.06 7.37
C THR A 42 -1.52 -9.69 8.23
N SER A 43 -2.71 -9.85 7.66
CA SER A 43 -3.81 -10.61 8.29
C SER A 43 -4.77 -11.19 7.24
N PRO A 44 -5.54 -12.25 7.57
CA PRO A 44 -6.58 -12.74 6.67
C PRO A 44 -7.63 -11.67 6.35
N ALA A 45 -8.31 -11.83 5.21
CA ALA A 45 -9.34 -10.93 4.69
C ALA A 45 -10.78 -11.34 5.05
N HIS A 46 -10.95 -12.22 6.04
CA HIS A 46 -12.24 -12.64 6.57
C HIS A 46 -12.41 -12.28 8.06
N GLY A 47 -13.67 -12.28 8.52
CA GLY A 47 -14.01 -12.09 9.93
C GLY A 47 -13.82 -13.36 10.77
N THR A 48 -14.33 -13.34 12.00
CA THR A 48 -14.15 -14.44 12.98
C THR A 48 -14.93 -15.71 12.66
N ALA A 49 -16.01 -15.60 11.88
CA ALA A 49 -16.87 -16.72 11.47
C ALA A 49 -17.29 -17.65 12.65
N TYR A 50 -17.78 -17.08 13.76
CA TYR A 50 -18.13 -17.83 14.98
C TYR A 50 -19.04 -19.05 14.75
N HIS A 51 -19.96 -18.97 13.79
CA HIS A 51 -20.90 -20.05 13.44
C HIS A 51 -20.21 -21.33 12.94
N ILE A 52 -18.93 -21.28 12.55
CA ILE A 52 -18.14 -22.45 12.13
C ILE A 52 -16.97 -22.78 13.08
N ALA A 53 -16.82 -22.03 14.18
CA ALA A 53 -15.78 -22.31 15.16
C ALA A 53 -15.92 -23.73 15.72
N GLY A 54 -14.80 -24.48 15.79
CA GLY A 54 -14.77 -25.86 16.29
C GLY A 54 -15.35 -26.92 15.34
N LYS A 55 -15.87 -26.54 14.16
CA LYS A 55 -16.46 -27.48 13.20
C LYS A 55 -15.46 -28.05 12.19
N ASN A 56 -14.21 -27.56 12.19
CA ASN A 56 -13.15 -27.97 11.27
C ASN A 56 -13.50 -27.83 9.77
N ILE A 57 -14.30 -26.81 9.43
CA ILE A 57 -14.74 -26.51 8.04
C ILE A 57 -14.27 -25.13 7.55
N ALA A 58 -13.46 -24.41 8.33
CA ALA A 58 -12.91 -23.12 7.92
C ALA A 58 -11.82 -23.32 6.86
N SER A 59 -11.84 -22.54 5.77
CA SER A 59 -10.72 -22.53 4.82
C SER A 59 -9.50 -21.84 5.47
N PRO A 60 -8.31 -22.46 5.42
CA PRO A 60 -7.07 -21.85 5.90
C PRO A 60 -6.40 -20.93 4.85
N ASP A 61 -6.97 -20.78 3.66
CA ASP A 61 -6.26 -20.23 2.50
C ASP A 61 -5.84 -18.77 2.70
N SER A 62 -6.77 -17.89 3.09
CA SER A 62 -6.47 -16.48 3.38
C SER A 62 -5.39 -16.32 4.46
N PHE A 63 -5.42 -17.17 5.49
CA PHE A 63 -4.41 -17.15 6.56
C PHE A 63 -3.04 -17.61 6.03
N ARG A 64 -3.00 -18.68 5.24
CA ARG A 64 -1.76 -19.15 4.59
C ARG A 64 -1.18 -18.10 3.65
N SER A 65 -2.01 -17.49 2.82
CA SER A 65 -1.61 -16.37 1.95
C SER A 65 -1.06 -15.20 2.75
N ALA A 66 -1.65 -14.87 3.90
CA ALA A 66 -1.15 -13.81 4.77
C ALA A 66 0.25 -14.12 5.33
N VAL A 67 0.50 -15.37 5.74
CA VAL A 67 1.81 -15.81 6.23
C VAL A 67 2.86 -15.75 5.12
N PHE A 68 2.56 -16.31 3.94
CA PHE A 68 3.52 -16.32 2.83
C PHE A 68 3.83 -14.91 2.33
N LEU A 69 2.80 -14.04 2.19
CA LEU A 69 3.02 -12.66 1.81
C LEU A 69 3.92 -11.91 2.83
N ALA A 70 3.76 -12.17 4.13
CA ALA A 70 4.65 -11.58 5.13
C ALA A 70 6.11 -12.04 4.95
N MET A 71 6.32 -13.33 4.66
CA MET A 71 7.66 -13.87 4.38
C MET A 71 8.28 -13.22 3.14
N ASP A 72 7.50 -13.06 2.07
CA ASP A 72 7.98 -12.46 0.82
C ASP A 72 8.33 -10.99 1.01
N ILE A 73 7.50 -10.22 1.73
CA ILE A 73 7.79 -8.81 2.05
C ILE A 73 9.08 -8.70 2.88
N CYS A 74 9.27 -9.57 3.87
CA CYS A 74 10.49 -9.57 4.68
C CYS A 74 11.74 -9.82 3.84
N LYS A 75 11.71 -10.83 2.95
CA LYS A 75 12.81 -11.13 2.04
C LYS A 75 13.12 -9.96 1.11
N ASN A 76 12.09 -9.39 0.49
CA ASN A 76 12.25 -8.27 -0.43
C ASN A 76 12.85 -7.03 0.25
N ARG A 77 12.51 -6.77 1.52
CA ARG A 77 13.13 -5.66 2.29
C ARG A 77 14.61 -5.90 2.56
N ILE A 78 14.98 -7.12 2.97
CA ILE A 78 16.39 -7.49 3.21
C ILE A 78 17.19 -7.34 1.91
N GLU A 79 16.68 -7.90 0.81
CA GLU A 79 17.33 -7.81 -0.50
C GLU A 79 17.46 -6.35 -0.97
N TYR A 80 16.42 -5.53 -0.77
CA TYR A 80 16.46 -4.10 -1.10
C TYR A 80 17.54 -3.37 -0.29
N ASP A 81 17.63 -3.61 1.02
CA ASP A 81 18.64 -3.00 1.88
C ASP A 81 20.07 -3.40 1.46
N GLU A 82 20.27 -4.68 1.09
CA GLU A 82 21.54 -5.18 0.56
C GLU A 82 21.91 -4.49 -0.76
N LEU A 83 20.97 -4.44 -1.72
CA LEU A 83 21.17 -3.83 -3.04
C LEU A 83 21.41 -2.32 -2.97
N THR A 84 20.81 -1.64 -1.99
CA THR A 84 20.90 -0.18 -1.85
C THR A 84 22.04 0.29 -0.92
N SER A 85 22.75 -0.63 -0.27
CA SER A 85 23.81 -0.36 0.70
C SER A 85 24.94 0.55 0.19
N ASN A 86 25.23 0.53 -1.11
CA ASN A 86 26.29 1.34 -1.73
C ASN A 86 25.80 2.08 -2.98
N THR A 87 24.64 2.70 -2.88
CA THR A 87 24.10 3.53 -3.98
C THR A 87 24.99 4.75 -4.25
N LEU A 88 25.19 5.04 -5.54
CA LEU A 88 25.93 6.23 -5.96
C LEU A 88 25.18 7.49 -5.52
N LYS A 89 25.88 8.38 -4.81
CA LYS A 89 25.34 9.68 -4.42
C LYS A 89 25.22 10.56 -5.66
N ILE A 90 24.00 10.78 -6.14
CA ILE A 90 23.73 11.74 -7.21
C ILE A 90 23.95 13.14 -6.64
N SER A 91 24.95 13.85 -7.16
CA SER A 91 25.11 15.28 -6.92
C SER A 91 23.98 16.02 -7.64
N ARG A 92 22.94 16.42 -6.90
CA ARG A 92 21.93 17.35 -7.42
C ARG A 92 22.64 18.69 -7.63
N LYS A 93 22.77 19.13 -8.89
CA LYS A 93 22.87 20.57 -9.17
C LYS A 93 21.51 21.14 -8.79
N ASP A 94 21.48 21.91 -7.71
CA ASP A 94 20.28 22.66 -7.34
C ASP A 94 19.86 23.51 -8.55
N HIS A 95 18.66 23.24 -9.06
CA HIS A 95 18.06 24.10 -10.07
C HIS A 95 17.86 25.48 -9.44
N ILE A 96 18.40 26.49 -10.11
CA ILE A 96 18.22 27.91 -9.84
C ILE A 96 16.72 28.15 -9.63
N ILE A 97 16.35 28.58 -8.44
CA ILE A 97 15.01 29.06 -8.13
C ILE A 97 14.90 30.40 -8.87
N ASP A 98 13.99 30.48 -9.84
CA ASP A 98 13.73 31.73 -10.56
C ASP A 98 13.04 32.70 -9.58
N GLU A 99 13.75 33.76 -9.16
CA GLU A 99 13.29 34.73 -8.15
C GLU A 99 11.97 35.43 -8.55
N ASP A 100 11.59 35.37 -9.82
CA ASP A 100 10.38 36.01 -10.33
C ASP A 100 9.07 35.28 -9.97
N ILE A 101 9.07 33.95 -9.77
CA ILE A 101 7.86 33.19 -9.41
C ILE A 101 7.37 33.53 -8.00
N THR A 102 8.28 33.94 -7.11
CA THR A 102 7.94 34.19 -5.70
C THR A 102 7.16 35.50 -5.51
N LYS A 103 7.21 36.43 -6.47
CA LYS A 103 6.52 37.73 -6.39
C LYS A 103 5.06 37.68 -6.83
N GLU A 104 4.66 36.71 -7.66
CA GLU A 104 3.27 36.59 -8.13
C GLU A 104 2.33 35.98 -7.07
N LEU A 105 2.85 35.20 -6.12
CA LEU A 105 2.05 34.53 -5.09
C LEU A 105 1.67 35.42 -3.89
N GLN A 106 2.10 36.68 -3.84
CA GLN A 106 1.82 37.59 -2.72
C GLN A 106 0.70 38.61 -2.98
N LYS A 107 -0.06 38.53 -4.08
CA LYS A 107 -0.99 39.59 -4.46
C LYS A 107 -2.50 39.34 -4.22
N ASP A 108 -2.90 38.15 -3.76
CA ASP A 108 -4.33 37.79 -3.76
C ASP A 108 -5.01 37.72 -2.37
N ASP A 109 -4.34 38.17 -1.29
CA ASP A 109 -4.94 38.26 0.05
C ASP A 109 -5.31 39.71 0.44
N GLU A 110 -6.22 40.36 -0.29
CA GLU A 110 -7.03 41.45 0.29
C GLU A 110 -8.40 40.90 0.72
N PRO A 111 -8.77 40.98 2.01
CA PRO A 111 -10.07 40.51 2.46
C PRO A 111 -11.17 41.49 2.05
N THR A 112 -12.07 41.05 1.16
CA THR A 112 -13.35 41.73 0.93
C THR A 112 -14.18 41.73 2.22
N LEU A 113 -14.56 42.93 2.67
CA LEU A 113 -15.47 43.21 3.79
C LEU A 113 -16.84 42.55 3.62
#